data_AF-A0A822EFB0-F1
#
_entry.id   AF-A0A822EFB0-F1
#
_cell.length_a   1.000
_cell.length_b   1.000
_cell.length_c   1.000
_cell.angle_alpha   90.00
_cell.angle_beta   90.00
_cell.angle_gamma   90.00
#
_symmetry.space_group_name_H-M   'P 1'
#
loop_
_entity.id
_entity.type
_entity.pdbx_description
1 polymer ?
#
loop_
_entity_poly.entity_id
_entity_poly.type
_entity_poly.pdbx_seq_one_letter_code
_entity_poly.pdbx_strand_id
1 'polypeptide(L)' 'VQNVFYRPKEKAEQADQRKARFHQAEGDHLTLLAVYNAWKQNKFSNLWCYENFVQQRSLKRSQDIRKQMLGIMDR' A
#
# COMPACT_ATOMS: atom_id res chain seq x y z
N VAL A 1 0.79 8.52 -9.67
CA VAL A 1 1.10 7.63 -8.52
C VAL A 1 1.49 6.28 -9.10
N GLN A 2 2.68 5.76 -8.78
CA GLN A 2 3.13 4.47 -9.31
C GLN A 2 2.27 3.33 -8.75
N ASN A 3 2.10 2.27 -9.53
CA ASN A 3 1.32 1.09 -9.15
C ASN A 3 1.83 0.55 -7.80
N VAL A 4 0.97 0.50 -6.79
CA VAL A 4 1.36 0.13 -5.41
C VAL A 4 1.72 -1.35 -5.32
N PHE A 5 1.08 -2.19 -6.11
CA PHE A 5 1.36 -3.61 -6.19
C PHE A 5 2.36 -3.92 -7.31
N TYR A 6 3.23 -4.90 -7.10
CA TYR A 6 4.04 -5.48 -8.17
C TYR A 6 3.71 -6.97 -8.33
N ARG A 7 3.78 -7.47 -9.56
CA ARG A 7 3.37 -8.85 -9.91
C ARG A 7 4.50 -9.56 -10.65
N PRO A 8 5.43 -10.23 -9.94
CA PRO A 8 6.48 -11.01 -10.58
C PRO A 8 5.84 -12.20 -11.31
N LYS A 9 6.27 -12.51 -12.55
CA LYS A 9 5.68 -13.61 -13.34
C LYS A 9 5.72 -14.95 -12.60
N GLU A 10 6.82 -15.25 -11.93
CA GLU A 10 7.03 -16.51 -11.20
C GLU A 10 6.20 -16.64 -9.93
N LYS A 11 5.74 -15.52 -9.36
CA LYS A 11 4.95 -15.48 -8.11
C LYS A 11 3.62 -14.76 -8.31
N ALA A 12 3.10 -14.79 -9.54
CA ALA A 12 1.91 -14.08 -9.93
C ALA A 12 0.69 -14.48 -9.08
N GLU A 13 0.49 -15.78 -8.88
CA GLU A 13 -0.63 -16.32 -8.10
C GLU A 13 -0.54 -15.90 -6.61
N GLN A 14 0.65 -15.93 -6.03
CA GLN A 14 0.89 -15.46 -4.66
C GLN A 14 0.63 -13.96 -4.52
N ALA A 15 1.09 -13.16 -5.50
CA ALA A 15 0.86 -11.72 -5.52
C ALA A 15 -0.64 -11.39 -5.62
N ASP A 16 -1.36 -12.11 -6.48
CA ASP A 16 -2.80 -11.93 -6.65
C ASP A 16 -3.57 -12.33 -5.39
N GLN A 17 -3.18 -13.43 -4.73
CA GLN A 17 -3.77 -13.85 -3.45
C GLN A 17 -3.53 -12.81 -2.35
N ARG A 18 -2.32 -12.24 -2.25
CA ARG A 18 -2.02 -11.17 -1.28
C ARG A 18 -2.82 -9.91 -1.59
N LYS A 19 -2.93 -9.51 -2.86
CA LYS A 19 -3.72 -8.36 -3.29
C LYS A 19 -5.20 -8.54 -2.96
N ALA A 20 -5.76 -9.73 -3.20
CA ALA A 20 -7.16 -10.04 -2.92
C ALA A 20 -7.54 -9.82 -1.45
N ARG A 21 -6.61 -10.01 -0.50
CA ARG A 21 -6.86 -9.75 0.93
C ARG A 21 -7.13 -8.29 1.26
N PHE A 22 -6.67 -7.37 0.43
CA PHE A 22 -6.86 -5.93 0.62
C PHE A 22 -8.03 -5.38 -0.21
N HIS A 23 -8.62 -6.20 -1.07
CA HIS A 23 -9.71 -5.79 -1.94
C HIS A 23 -10.91 -5.30 -1.11
N GLN A 24 -11.33 -4.07 -1.40
CA GLN A 24 -12.55 -3.47 -0.88
C GLN A 24 -13.56 -3.38 -2.03
N ALA A 25 -14.76 -3.92 -1.84
CA ALA A 25 -15.81 -3.93 -2.87
C ALA A 25 -16.28 -2.51 -3.21
N GLU A 26 -16.08 -1.58 -2.29
CA GLU A 26 -16.42 -0.17 -2.35
C GLU A 26 -15.46 0.64 -3.25
N GLY A 27 -14.31 0.05 -3.64
CA GLY A 27 -13.48 0.56 -4.72
C GLY A 27 -11.97 0.54 -4.49
N ASP A 28 -11.24 0.91 -5.55
CA ASP A 28 -9.77 0.88 -5.60
C ASP A 28 -9.11 1.86 -4.63
N HIS A 29 -9.69 3.05 -4.43
CA HIS A 29 -9.15 4.02 -3.48
C HIS A 29 -9.21 3.51 -2.03
N LEU A 30 -10.28 2.79 -1.67
CA LEU A 30 -10.43 2.18 -0.35
C LEU A 30 -9.50 0.97 -0.17
N THR A 31 -9.29 0.19 -1.24
CA THR A 31 -8.27 -0.85 -1.28
C THR A 31 -6.86 -0.28 -1.01
N LEU A 32 -6.49 0.82 -1.65
CA LEU A 32 -5.21 1.49 -1.43
C LEU A 32 -5.08 2.02 0.01
N LEU A 33 -6.16 2.55 0.58
CA LEU A 33 -6.21 2.98 1.97
C LEU A 33 -6.03 1.79 2.93
N ALA A 34 -6.66 0.65 2.66
CA ALA A 34 -6.52 -0.57 3.46
C ALA A 34 -5.06 -1.06 3.47
N VAL A 35 -4.38 -1.05 2.32
CA VAL A 35 -2.95 -1.40 2.22
C VAL A 35 -2.10 -0.45 3.06
N TYR A 36 -2.32 0.86 2.94
CA TYR A 36 -1.57 1.86 3.71
C TYR A 36 -1.77 1.68 5.23
N ASN A 37 -3.00 1.45 5.66
CA ASN A 37 -3.32 1.21 7.06
C ASN A 37 -2.69 -0.07 7.59
N ALA A 38 -2.71 -1.15 6.81
CA ALA A 38 -2.04 -2.40 7.16
C ALA A 38 -0.52 -2.22 7.27
N TRP A 39 0.10 -1.49 6.34
CA TRP A 39 1.53 -1.16 6.42
C TRP A 39 1.87 -0.33 7.66
N LYS A 40 1.04 0.66 8.00
CA LYS A 40 1.17 1.47 9.22
C LYS A 40 1.05 0.62 10.48
N GLN A 41 0.08 -0.30 10.55
CA GLN A 41 -0.07 -1.23 11.69
C GLN A 41 1.14 -2.15 11.83
N ASN A 42 1.77 -2.54 10.72
CA ASN A 42 3.02 -3.31 10.68
C ASN A 42 4.28 -2.44 10.83
N LYS A 43 4.16 -1.29 11.53
CA LYS A 43 5.27 -0.38 11.87
C LYS A 43 6.09 0.07 10.66
N PHE A 44 5.45 0.24 9.51
CA PHE A 44 6.11 0.63 8.26
C PHE A 44 7.20 -0.35 7.80
N SER A 45 7.06 -1.64 8.14
CA SER A 45 8.06 -2.68 7.85
C SER A 45 8.32 -2.87 6.35
N ASN A 46 9.60 -2.96 5.99
CA ASN A 46 10.03 -3.27 4.63
C ASN A 46 9.80 -4.75 4.29
N LEU A 47 9.99 -5.64 5.28
CA LEU A 47 9.74 -7.06 5.13
C LEU A 47 8.25 -7.30 4.80
N TRP A 48 7.36 -6.59 5.50
CA TRP A 48 5.93 -6.67 5.23
C TRP A 48 5.58 -6.26 3.80
N CYS A 49 6.20 -5.20 3.27
CA CYS A 49 6.02 -4.80 1.87
C CYS A 49 6.44 -5.90 0.90
N TYR A 50 7.58 -6.56 1.16
CA TYR A 50 8.06 -7.66 0.33
C TYR A 50 7.12 -8.87 0.35
N GLU A 51 6.66 -9.27 1.54
CA GLU A 51 5.75 -10.41 1.72
C GLU A 51 4.36 -10.21 1.11
N ASN A 52 3.91 -8.95 1.01
CA ASN A 52 2.60 -8.60 0.46
C ASN A 52 2.66 -8.08 -0.98
N PHE A 53 3.84 -8.17 -1.63
CA PHE A 53 4.05 -7.72 -3.01
C PHE A 53 3.68 -6.23 -3.23
N VAL A 54 4.01 -5.41 -2.23
CA VAL A 54 3.75 -3.96 -2.24
C VAL A 54 5.06 -3.19 -2.40
N GLN A 55 5.02 -2.16 -3.26
CA GLN A 55 6.15 -1.27 -3.46
C GLN A 55 6.29 -0.28 -2.30
N GLN A 56 7.31 -0.49 -1.48
CA GLN A 56 7.63 0.38 -0.35
C GLN A 56 7.80 1.85 -0.77
N ARG A 57 8.46 2.11 -1.90
CA ARG A 57 8.70 3.47 -2.41
C ARG A 57 7.38 4.22 -2.64
N SER A 58 6.40 3.54 -3.21
CA SER A 58 5.06 4.10 -3.45
C SER A 58 4.35 4.42 -2.14
N LEU A 59 4.42 3.54 -1.13
CA LEU A 59 3.82 3.78 0.18
C LEU A 59 4.49 4.90 0.98
N LYS A 60 5.83 4.99 0.93
CA LYS A 60 6.58 6.12 1.52
C LYS A 60 6.14 7.45 0.91
N ARG A 61 6.05 7.52 -0.42
CA ARG A 61 5.57 8.72 -1.11
C ARG A 61 4.16 9.10 -0.67
N SER A 62 3.25 8.12 -0.54
CA SER A 62 1.90 8.37 -0.04
C SER A 62 1.90 8.87 1.41
N GLN A 63 2.82 8.38 2.26
CA GLN A 63 2.99 8.89 3.62
C GLN A 63 3.44 10.35 3.64
N ASP A 64 4.40 10.72 2.80
CA ASP A 64 4.93 12.09 2.73
C ASP A 64 3.85 13.07 2.24
N ILE A 65 3.09 12.69 1.20
CA ILE A 65 1.95 13.48 0.71
C ILE A 65 0.92 13.66 1.83
N ARG A 66 0.58 12.59 2.57
CA ARG A 66 -0.36 12.66 3.69
C ARG A 66 0.13 13.60 4.79
N LYS A 67 1.42 13.56 5.14
CA LYS A 67 2.02 14.49 6.12
C LYS A 67 1.93 15.94 5.64
N GLN A 68 2.23 16.19 4.37
CA GLN A 68 2.11 17.52 3.78
C GLN A 68 0.67 18.04 3.83
N MET A 69 -0.32 17.22 3.48
CA MET A 69 -1.73 17.63 3.55
C MET A 69 -2.17 17.94 4.98
N LEU A 70 -1.79 17.11 5.95
CA LEU A 70 -2.09 17.37 7.36
C LEU A 70 -1.45 18.67 7.85
N GLY A 71 -0.20 18.96 7.47
CA GLY A 71 0.45 20.22 7.84
C GLY A 71 -0.17 21.46 7.19
N ILE A 72 -0.87 21.31 6.06
CA ILE A 72 -1.65 22.40 5.44
C ILE A 72 -2.98 22.57 6.16
N MET A 73 -3.63 21.48 6.60
CA MET A 73 -4.93 21.52 7.26
C MET A 73 -4.88 21.98 8.72
N ASP A 74 -3.75 21.81 9.40
CA ASP A 74 -3.51 22.25 10.77
C ASP A 74 -3.06 23.72 10.86
N ARG A 75 -3.25 24.47 9.76
CA ARG A 75 -2.87 25.86 9.58
C ARG A 75 -4.09 26.69 9.23
#